data_AF-A0A343WU89-F1
#
_entry.id   AF-A0A343WU89-F1
#
_cell.length_a   1.000
_cell.length_b   1.000
_cell.length_c   1.000
_cell.angle_alpha   90.00
_cell.angle_beta   90.00
_cell.angle_gamma   90.00
#
_symmetry.space_group_name_H-M   'P 1'
#
loop_
_entity.id
_entity.type
_entity.pdbx_description
1 polymer ?
#
loop_
_entity_poly.entity_id
_entity_poly.type
_entity_poly.pdbx_seq_one_letter_code
_entity_poly.pdbx_strand_id
1 'polypeptide(L)'
;MKGSIALFTMVLWVFIGAMLKKFSNFLSYIILMEGACVALGAMMICSQEVASSCSLFVFLVLVACETSLGLSLMVGVMRNSDSGVYSLYSQSA
;
A
#
# COMPACT_ATOMS: atom_id res chain seq x y z
N MET A 1 14.05 -20.23 -6.27
CA MET A 1 14.11 -19.04 -5.37
C MET A 1 14.57 -17.77 -6.08
N LYS A 2 15.71 -17.72 -6.80
CA LYS A 2 16.18 -16.50 -7.48
C LYS A 2 15.18 -15.86 -8.45
N GLY A 3 14.48 -16.67 -9.27
CA GLY A 3 13.46 -16.17 -10.21
C GLY A 3 12.24 -15.54 -9.53
N SER A 4 11.80 -16.08 -8.39
CA SER A 4 10.66 -15.55 -7.63
C SER A 4 10.96 -14.16 -7.04
N ILE A 5 12.17 -13.96 -6.50
CA ILE A 5 12.59 -12.66 -5.95
C ILE A 5 12.63 -11.58 -7.04
N ALA A 6 13.13 -11.91 -8.24
CA ALA A 6 13.17 -10.97 -9.36
C ALA A 6 11.76 -10.54 -9.80
N LEU A 7 10.79 -11.46 -9.81
CA LEU A 7 9.40 -11.13 -10.11
C LEU A 7 8.79 -10.19 -9.07
N PHE A 8 8.97 -10.47 -7.78
CA PHE A 8 8.47 -9.59 -6.71
C PHE A 8 9.18 -8.23 -6.70
N THR A 9 10.46 -8.17 -7.09
CA THR A 9 11.19 -6.91 -7.26
C THR A 9 10.63 -6.08 -8.41
N MET A 10 10.29 -6.72 -9.53
CA MET A 10 9.62 -6.05 -10.65
C MET A 10 8.25 -5.50 -10.22
N VAL A 11 7.46 -6.32 -9.53
CA VAL A 11 6.14 -5.92 -9.01
C VAL A 11 6.26 -4.74 -8.05
N LEU A 12 7.24 -4.78 -7.13
CA LEU A 12 7.53 -3.66 -6.23
C LEU A 12 7.86 -2.38 -7.02
N TRP A 13 8.67 -2.47 -8.07
CA TRP A 13 8.99 -1.31 -8.90
C TRP A 13 7.78 -0.75 -9.64
N VAL A 14 6.89 -1.61 -10.13
CA VAL A 14 5.64 -1.18 -10.76
C VAL A 14 4.78 -0.42 -9.75
N PHE A 15 4.66 -0.92 -8.52
CA PHE A 15 3.89 -0.25 -7.46
C PHE A 15 4.49 1.11 -7.08
N ILE A 16 5.80 1.19 -6.85
CA ILE A 16 6.47 2.47 -6.53
C ILE A 16 6.34 3.46 -7.68
N GLY A 17 6.56 3.01 -8.93
CA GLY A 17 6.40 3.86 -10.11
C GLY A 17 4.96 4.35 -10.28
N ALA A 18 3.96 3.53 -9.93
CA ALA A 18 2.57 3.94 -9.93
C ALA A 18 2.30 5.00 -8.86
N MET A 19 2.82 4.86 -7.62
CA MET A 19 2.64 5.83 -6.53
C MET A 19 3.16 7.24 -6.84
N LEU A 20 4.16 7.38 -7.72
CA LEU A 20 4.68 8.68 -8.15
C LEU A 20 3.70 9.44 -9.06
N LYS A 21 2.67 8.76 -9.58
CA LYS A 21 1.63 9.39 -10.37
C LYS A 21 0.62 10.09 -9.45
N LYS A 22 0.12 11.23 -9.92
CA LYS A 22 -0.94 11.95 -9.22
C LYS A 22 -2.23 11.12 -9.28
N PHE A 23 -2.71 10.62 -8.14
CA PHE A 23 -4.02 9.97 -8.05
C PHE A 23 -5.08 10.97 -7.61
N SER A 24 -6.24 10.90 -8.25
CA SER A 24 -7.45 11.59 -7.80
C SER A 24 -8.15 10.84 -6.65
N ASN A 25 -7.80 9.57 -6.41
CA ASN A 25 -8.45 8.72 -5.41
C ASN A 25 -7.46 8.22 -4.36
N PHE A 26 -7.63 8.67 -3.12
CA PHE A 26 -6.82 8.27 -1.96
C PHE A 26 -6.85 6.76 -1.71
N LEU A 27 -7.99 6.11 -1.95
CA LEU A 27 -8.12 4.65 -1.81
C LEU A 27 -7.19 3.91 -2.76
N SER A 28 -7.04 4.40 -3.99
CA SER A 28 -6.12 3.82 -4.97
C SER A 28 -4.67 3.92 -4.51
N TYR A 29 -4.31 4.99 -3.79
CA TYR A 29 -2.99 5.13 -3.19
C TYR A 29 -2.76 4.12 -2.06
N ILE A 30 -3.74 3.92 -1.17
CA ILE A 30 -3.68 2.89 -0.11
C ILE A 30 -3.50 1.48 -0.71
N ILE A 31 -4.24 1.15 -1.78
CA ILE A 31 -4.13 -0.15 -2.46
C ILE A 31 -2.75 -0.36 -3.05
N LEU A 32 -2.13 0.68 -3.62
CA LEU A 32 -0.77 0.60 -4.15
C LEU A 32 0.25 0.37 -3.03
N MET A 33 0.09 1.03 -1.88
CA MET A 33 0.94 0.83 -0.70
C MET A 33 0.84 -0.61 -0.18
N GLU A 34 -0.39 -1.14 -0.02
CA GLU A 34 -0.64 -2.54 0.32
C GLU A 34 0.04 -3.50 -0.67
N GLY A 35 -0.08 -3.24 -1.97
CA GLY A 35 0.56 -4.06 -3.01
C GLY A 35 2.09 -4.09 -2.90
N ALA A 36 2.72 -2.96 -2.59
CA ALA A 36 4.16 -2.90 -2.33
C ALA A 36 4.56 -3.70 -1.08
N CYS A 37 3.78 -3.58 0.00
CA CYS A 37 3.98 -4.33 1.24
C CYS A 37 3.83 -5.85 1.06
N VAL A 38 2.86 -6.29 0.25
CA VAL A 38 2.69 -7.71 -0.12
C VAL A 38 3.90 -8.22 -0.90
N ALA A 39 4.40 -7.44 -1.87
CA ALA A 39 5.60 -7.81 -2.63
C ALA A 39 6.83 -7.93 -1.71
N LEU A 40 7.00 -7.01 -0.75
CA LEU A 40 8.04 -7.08 0.29
C LEU A 40 7.91 -8.31 1.19
N GLY A 41 6.70 -8.60 1.68
CA GLY A 41 6.43 -9.79 2.49
C GLY A 41 6.72 -11.09 1.71
N ALA A 42 6.34 -11.15 0.44
CA ALA A 42 6.64 -12.28 -0.42
C ALA A 42 8.16 -12.46 -0.65
N MET A 43 8.91 -11.36 -0.79
CA MET A 43 10.37 -11.42 -0.85
C MET A 43 10.98 -11.92 0.47
N MET A 44 10.49 -11.47 1.63
CA MET A 44 10.94 -11.96 2.94
C MET A 44 10.69 -13.47 3.09
N ILE A 45 9.51 -13.96 2.68
CA ILE A 45 9.18 -15.39 2.65
C ILE A 45 10.11 -16.15 1.70
N CYS A 46 10.39 -15.60 0.51
CA CYS A 46 11.29 -16.23 -0.46
C CYS A 46 12.77 -16.19 -0.01
N SER A 47 13.09 -15.42 1.02
CA SER A 47 14.44 -15.22 1.53
C SER A 47 14.64 -15.94 2.87
N GLN A 48 14.02 -17.13 3.06
CA GLN A 48 13.87 -17.89 4.32
C GLN A 48 15.09 -17.95 5.26
N GLU A 49 16.31 -17.70 4.77
CA GLU A 49 17.53 -17.63 5.59
C GLU A 49 17.76 -16.30 6.32
N VAL A 50 17.00 -15.24 5.99
CA VAL A 50 17.25 -13.86 6.46
C VAL A 50 16.16 -13.35 7.42
N ALA A 51 14.92 -13.83 7.31
CA ALA A 51 13.79 -13.35 8.11
C ALA A 51 13.12 -14.48 8.91
N SER A 52 13.08 -14.34 10.24
CA SER A 52 12.35 -15.28 11.11
C SER A 52 10.84 -15.17 10.92
N SER A 53 10.11 -16.23 11.25
CA SER A 53 8.63 -16.23 11.28
C SER A 53 8.06 -15.11 12.16
N CYS A 54 8.73 -14.81 13.26
CA CYS A 54 8.38 -13.69 14.14
C CYS A 54 8.54 -12.33 13.43
N SER A 55 9.62 -12.15 12.66
CA SER A 55 9.83 -10.93 11.86
C SER A 55 8.73 -10.73 10.80
N LEU A 56 8.33 -11.80 10.11
CA LEU A 56 7.21 -11.78 9.17
C LEU A 56 5.88 -11.43 9.84
N PHE A 57 5.61 -11.98 11.02
CA PHE A 57 4.40 -11.66 11.79
C PHE A 57 4.37 -10.18 12.19
N VAL A 58 5.47 -9.67 12.75
CA VAL A 58 5.59 -8.25 13.13
C VAL A 58 5.41 -7.35 11.91
N PHE A 59 6.02 -7.70 10.78
CA PHE A 59 5.85 -6.98 9.52
C PHE A 59 4.37 -6.88 9.11
N LEU A 60 3.64 -8.00 9.11
CA LEU A 60 2.21 -8.00 8.76
C LEU A 60 1.36 -7.17 9.72
N VAL A 61 1.67 -7.21 11.02
CA VAL A 61 0.98 -6.37 12.02
C VAL A 61 1.21 -4.89 11.74
N LEU A 62 2.45 -4.49 11.46
CA LEU A 62 2.78 -3.10 11.15
C LEU A 62 2.08 -2.61 9.86
N VAL A 63 2.06 -3.43 8.81
CA VAL A 63 1.35 -3.11 7.56
C VAL A 63 -0.14 -2.93 7.82
N ALA A 64 -0.78 -3.83 8.58
CA ALA A 64 -2.20 -3.70 8.92
C ALA A 64 -2.49 -2.42 9.73
N CYS A 65 -1.60 -2.05 10.66
CA CYS A 65 -1.71 -0.80 11.40
C CYS A 65 -1.57 0.43 10.50
N GLU A 66 -0.60 0.44 9.58
CA GLU A 66 -0.43 1.52 8.60
C GLU A 66 -1.68 1.70 7.74
N THR A 67 -2.21 0.61 7.19
CA THR A 67 -3.44 0.63 6.37
C THR A 67 -4.64 1.14 7.18
N SER A 68 -4.76 0.74 8.45
CA SER A 68 -5.83 1.23 9.34
C SER A 68 -5.73 2.74 9.58
N LEU A 69 -4.52 3.27 9.79
CA LEU A 69 -4.27 4.70 9.93
C LEU A 69 -4.59 5.44 8.63
N GLY A 70 -4.15 4.91 7.48
CA GLY A 70 -4.45 5.46 6.16
C GLY A 70 -5.95 5.55 5.89
N LEU A 71 -6.70 4.48 6.15
CA LEU A 71 -8.16 4.47 6.01
C LEU A 71 -8.85 5.43 6.98
N SER A 72 -8.37 5.54 8.21
CA SER A 72 -8.92 6.49 9.20
C SER A 72 -8.73 7.94 8.74
N LEU A 73 -7.55 8.26 8.20
CA LEU A 73 -7.28 9.56 7.59
C LEU A 73 -8.16 9.82 6.37
N MET A 74 -8.33 8.83 5.50
CA MET A 74 -9.23 8.92 4.34
C MET A 74 -10.65 9.29 4.77
N VAL A 75 -11.20 8.60 5.76
CA VAL A 75 -12.55 8.88 6.29
C VAL A 75 -12.61 10.28 6.90
N GLY A 76 -11.57 10.70 7.63
CA GLY A 76 -11.47 12.06 8.18
C GLY A 76 -11.50 13.14 7.09
N VAL A 77 -10.74 12.94 6.00
CA VAL A 77 -10.72 13.87 4.86
C VAL A 77 -12.05 13.87 4.12
N MET A 78 -12.64 12.70 3.86
CA MET A 78 -13.95 12.60 3.17
C MET A 78 -15.09 13.21 3.97
N ARG A 79 -15.03 13.18 5.31
CA ARG A 79 -16.01 13.83 6.18
C ARG A 79 -15.81 15.33 6.30
N ASN A 80 -14.64 15.85 5.92
CA ASN A 80 -14.36 17.27 5.92
C ASN A 80 -14.78 17.90 4.58
N SER A 81 -15.92 18.58 4.57
CA SER A 81 -16.49 19.25 3.40
C SER A 81 -15.61 20.35 2.82
N ASP A 82 -14.75 20.97 3.64
CA ASP A 82 -13.83 22.04 3.22
C ASP A 82 -12.54 21.51 2.57
N SER A 83 -12.33 20.18 2.57
CA SER A 83 -11.09 19.58 2.05
C SER A 83 -10.93 19.72 0.55
N GLY A 84 -12.00 20.04 -0.21
CA GLY A 84 -11.96 20.35 -1.64
C GLY A 84 -11.46 19.23 -2.57
N VAL A 85 -11.08 18.07 -2.04
CA VAL A 85 -10.41 16.98 -2.81
C VAL A 85 -11.29 15.74 -2.94
N TYR A 86 -12.36 15.60 -2.14
CA TYR A 86 -13.18 14.38 -2.12
C TYR A 86 -14.67 14.63 -1.92
N SER A 87 -15.31 15.39 -2.80
CA SER A 87 -16.74 15.17 -3.00
C SER A 87 -16.90 13.90 -3.84
N LEU A 88 -17.38 12.83 -3.22
CA LEU A 88 -17.97 11.69 -3.96
C LEU A 88 -19.09 12.15 -4.91
N TYR A 89 -19.60 13.37 -4.69
CA TYR A 89 -20.22 14.19 -5.70
C TYR A 89 -19.16 14.97 -6.49
N SER A 90 -18.50 14.32 -7.45
CA SER A 90 -18.12 15.04 -8.67
C SER A 90 -19.44 15.46 -9.32
N GLN A 91 -20.04 16.50 -8.76
CA GLN A 91 -21.26 17.10 -9.22
C GLN A 91 -20.92 17.67 -10.58
N SER A 92 -21.50 17.03 -11.60
CA SER A 92 -21.66 17.54 -12.95
C SER A 92 -21.65 19.07 -12.95
N ALA A 93 -20.65 19.66 -13.61
CA ALA A 93 -20.68 21.00 -14.15
C ALA A 93 -20.45 20.89 -15.66
#